data_AF-A0A316TFQ6-F1
#
_entry.id   AF-A0A316TFQ6-F1
#
_cell.length_a   1.000
_cell.length_b   1.000
_cell.length_c   1.000
_cell.angle_alpha   90.00
_cell.angle_beta   90.00
_cell.angle_gamma   90.00
#
_symmetry.space_group_name_H-M   'P 1'
#
loop_
_entity.id
_entity.type
_entity.pdbx_description
1 polymer ?
#
loop_
_entity_poly.entity_id
_entity_poly.type
_entity_poly.pdbx_seq_one_letter_code
_entity_poly.pdbx_strand_id
1 'polypeptide(L)'
;MDTPPDPLDDATYALREEGYDVTRPLPAALHVTGRFLNPERIALRAAGEAGDGPIGVWAVSRENDWTLVAWSRPDLVTITQRGAAPARWRHRRIPPAMRPDAQAFLEGGASPHDIVTTPKHRPTDEARAVLAGLGVDAPEPPGWEPPPPPPTPVTPVAAPKPRRTRVATPRPAPARKPEPVTKVCPTCFMALPATGICDNCG
;
A
#
# COMPACT_ATOMS: atom_id res chain seq x y z
N MET A 1 6.64 -33.17 30.12
CA MET A 1 7.01 -31.79 29.76
C MET A 1 5.75 -31.14 29.23
N ASP A 2 5.24 -30.11 29.91
CA ASP A 2 4.13 -29.31 29.41
C ASP A 2 4.59 -28.59 28.14
N THR A 3 3.86 -28.80 27.04
CA THR A 3 4.03 -28.00 25.84
C THR A 3 3.55 -26.58 26.16
N PRO A 4 4.35 -25.52 25.94
CA PRO A 4 3.89 -24.17 26.15
C PRO A 4 2.62 -23.91 25.30
N PRO A 5 1.66 -23.12 25.82
CA PRO A 5 0.45 -22.80 25.08
C PRO A 5 0.81 -22.16 23.74
N ASP A 6 0.10 -22.55 22.70
CA ASP A 6 0.35 -22.04 21.36
C ASP A 6 -0.02 -20.55 21.31
N PRO A 7 0.92 -19.64 20.99
CA PRO A 7 0.64 -18.21 21.00
C PRO A 7 -0.41 -17.77 19.97
N LEU A 8 -0.78 -18.63 19.03
CA LEU A 8 -1.76 -18.33 17.98
C LEU A 8 -3.15 -18.93 18.24
N ASP A 9 -3.36 -19.64 19.34
CA ASP A 9 -4.62 -20.34 19.63
C ASP A 9 -5.78 -19.36 19.77
N ASP A 10 -5.61 -18.28 20.54
CA ASP A 10 -6.66 -17.27 20.76
C ASP A 10 -7.08 -16.60 19.43
N ALA A 11 -6.11 -16.21 18.60
CA ALA A 11 -6.38 -15.64 17.28
C ALA A 11 -7.08 -16.64 16.36
N THR A 12 -6.64 -17.90 16.37
CA THR A 12 -7.24 -18.98 15.57
C THR A 12 -8.67 -19.26 15.99
N TYR A 13 -8.93 -19.35 17.30
CA TYR A 13 -10.25 -19.56 17.87
C TYR A 13 -11.19 -18.41 17.50
N ALA A 14 -10.77 -17.16 17.73
CA ALA A 14 -11.56 -15.98 17.45
C ALA A 14 -11.94 -15.84 15.95
N LEU A 15 -11.02 -16.19 15.04
CA LEU A 15 -11.30 -16.16 13.59
C LEU A 15 -12.26 -17.28 13.16
N ARG A 16 -12.16 -18.46 13.77
CA ARG A 16 -13.05 -19.59 13.47
C ARG A 16 -14.45 -19.38 14.03
N GLU A 17 -14.60 -18.74 15.19
CA GLU A 17 -15.91 -18.35 15.73
C GLU A 17 -16.66 -17.39 14.80
N GLU A 18 -15.94 -16.53 14.07
CA GLU A 18 -16.53 -15.68 13.02
C GLU A 18 -16.87 -16.43 11.72
N GLY A 19 -16.54 -17.72 11.63
CA GLY A 19 -16.83 -18.56 10.47
C GLY A 19 -15.83 -18.41 9.32
N TYR A 20 -14.60 -17.96 9.59
CA TYR A 20 -13.52 -17.98 8.60
C TYR A 20 -12.78 -19.31 8.61
N ASP A 21 -12.26 -19.69 7.44
CA ASP A 21 -11.37 -20.83 7.30
C ASP A 21 -9.95 -20.39 7.67
N VAL A 22 -9.36 -21.05 8.67
CA VAL A 22 -8.04 -20.72 9.21
C VAL A 22 -7.11 -21.92 9.12
N THR A 23 -6.01 -21.72 8.41
CA THR A 23 -4.90 -22.66 8.28
C THR A 23 -3.61 -22.05 8.84
N ARG A 24 -2.64 -22.89 9.21
CA ARG A 24 -1.36 -22.45 9.77
C ARG A 24 -0.22 -22.94 8.86
N PRO A 25 0.13 -22.18 7.80
CA PRO A 25 1.18 -22.59 6.88
C PRO A 25 2.58 -22.51 7.50
N LEU A 26 2.78 -21.68 8.53
CA LEU A 26 4.05 -21.52 9.24
C LEU A 26 3.82 -21.48 10.76
N PRO A 27 4.82 -21.83 11.59
CA PRO A 27 4.69 -21.78 13.05
C PRO A 27 4.24 -20.42 13.57
N ALA A 28 4.73 -19.31 13.02
CA ALA A 28 4.35 -17.97 13.45
C ALA A 28 3.31 -17.30 12.55
N ALA A 29 2.63 -18.03 11.64
CA ALA A 29 1.72 -17.39 10.70
C ALA A 29 0.41 -18.15 10.43
N LEU A 30 -0.67 -17.36 10.32
CA LEU A 30 -2.01 -17.81 9.96
C LEU A 30 -2.34 -17.41 8.53
N HIS A 31 -3.10 -18.26 7.86
CA HIS A 31 -3.71 -17.99 6.57
C HIS A 31 -5.23 -18.13 6.69
N VAL A 32 -5.92 -17.03 6.43
CA VAL A 32 -7.35 -16.85 6.65
C VAL A 32 -8.05 -16.60 5.32
N THR A 33 -9.05 -17.41 5.03
CA THR A 33 -9.93 -17.23 3.86
C THR A 33 -11.38 -17.12 4.30
N GLY A 34 -12.17 -16.29 3.62
CA GLY A 34 -13.57 -16.13 4.02
C GLY A 34 -14.34 -15.07 3.24
N ARG A 35 -15.55 -14.78 3.73
CA ARG A 35 -16.43 -13.74 3.20
C ARG A 35 -16.15 -12.40 3.87
N PHE A 36 -15.15 -11.66 3.39
CA PHE A 36 -14.88 -10.30 3.85
C PHE A 36 -14.44 -9.38 2.71
N LEU A 37 -14.84 -8.11 2.79
CA LEU A 37 -14.49 -7.07 1.82
C LEU A 37 -13.11 -6.45 2.11
N ASN A 38 -12.71 -6.41 3.38
CA ASN A 38 -11.47 -5.79 3.82
C ASN A 38 -10.52 -6.80 4.49
N PRO A 39 -9.65 -7.47 3.70
CA PRO A 39 -8.60 -8.33 4.22
C PRO A 39 -7.69 -7.69 5.27
N GLU A 40 -7.36 -6.40 5.12
CA GLU A 40 -6.48 -5.69 6.06
C GLU A 40 -7.10 -5.65 7.46
N ARG A 41 -8.41 -5.41 7.57
CA ARG A 41 -9.10 -5.41 8.86
C ARG A 41 -9.05 -6.77 9.54
N ILE A 42 -9.23 -7.86 8.80
CA ILE A 42 -9.18 -9.23 9.34
C ILE A 42 -7.78 -9.55 9.85
N ALA A 43 -6.75 -9.24 9.06
CA ALA A 43 -5.36 -9.50 9.42
C ALA A 43 -4.89 -8.66 10.62
N LEU A 44 -5.27 -7.37 10.68
CA LEU A 44 -4.94 -6.48 11.80
C LEU A 44 -5.65 -6.90 13.09
N ARG A 45 -6.91 -7.32 13.01
CA ARG A 45 -7.65 -7.85 14.17
C ARG A 45 -6.95 -9.09 14.73
N ALA A 46 -6.63 -10.06 13.87
CA ALA A 46 -5.94 -11.28 14.29
C ALA A 46 -4.56 -11.00 14.92
N ALA A 47 -3.80 -10.05 14.35
CA ALA A 47 -2.55 -9.59 14.96
C ALA A 47 -2.78 -8.89 16.32
N GLY A 48 -3.90 -8.18 16.47
CA GLY A 48 -4.37 -7.65 17.74
C GLY A 48 -4.53 -8.75 18.79
N GLU A 49 -5.25 -9.82 18.47
CA GLU A 49 -5.52 -10.95 19.39
C GLU A 49 -4.22 -11.64 19.87
N ALA A 50 -3.19 -11.72 19.03
CA ALA A 50 -1.87 -12.26 19.42
C ALA A 50 -1.11 -11.39 20.46
N GLY A 51 -1.60 -10.19 20.76
CA GLY A 51 -1.02 -9.29 21.75
C GLY A 51 0.39 -8.85 21.37
N ASP A 52 1.37 -9.24 22.20
CA ASP A 52 2.78 -8.87 22.00
C ASP A 52 3.57 -9.96 21.25
N GLY A 53 2.94 -11.11 21.02
CA GLY A 53 3.55 -12.23 20.31
C GLY A 53 3.77 -11.91 18.83
N PRO A 54 4.91 -12.32 18.25
CA PRO A 54 5.14 -12.15 16.83
C PRO A 54 4.17 -13.03 16.02
N ILE A 55 3.53 -12.45 15.01
CA ILE A 55 2.57 -13.16 14.15
C ILE A 55 2.56 -12.61 12.73
N GLY A 56 2.48 -13.50 11.75
CA GLY A 56 2.10 -13.22 10.37
C GLY A 56 0.64 -13.63 10.12
N VAL A 57 -0.14 -12.78 9.45
CA VAL A 57 -1.52 -13.12 9.07
C VAL A 57 -1.75 -12.75 7.63
N TRP A 58 -1.93 -13.77 6.78
CA TRP A 58 -2.53 -13.60 5.48
C TRP A 58 -4.04 -13.63 5.60
N ALA A 59 -4.71 -12.60 5.10
CA ALA A 59 -6.14 -12.63 4.83
C ALA A 59 -6.35 -12.54 3.32
N VAL A 60 -7.07 -13.51 2.75
CA VAL A 60 -7.38 -13.57 1.32
C VAL A 60 -8.88 -13.48 1.12
N SER A 61 -9.33 -12.46 0.36
CA SER A 61 -10.73 -12.27 0.04
C SER A 61 -11.20 -13.21 -1.07
N ARG A 62 -12.50 -13.24 -1.32
CA ARG A 62 -13.10 -13.94 -2.45
C ARG A 62 -12.72 -13.39 -3.82
N GLU A 63 -12.29 -12.14 -3.87
CA GLU A 63 -11.85 -11.47 -5.10
C GLU A 63 -10.37 -11.77 -5.41
N ASN A 64 -9.75 -12.70 -4.65
CA ASN A 64 -8.34 -13.05 -4.72
C ASN A 64 -7.38 -11.89 -4.37
N ASP A 65 -7.92 -10.84 -3.75
CA ASP A 65 -7.15 -9.80 -3.09
C ASP A 65 -6.64 -10.30 -1.74
N TRP A 66 -5.48 -9.82 -1.34
CA TRP A 66 -4.92 -10.25 -0.06
C TRP A 66 -4.22 -9.13 0.70
N THR A 67 -4.14 -9.34 2.01
CA THR A 67 -3.30 -8.56 2.90
C THR A 67 -2.47 -9.50 3.75
N LEU A 68 -1.17 -9.24 3.84
CA LEU A 68 -0.29 -9.79 4.86
C LEU A 68 -0.07 -8.72 5.93
N VAL A 69 -0.42 -9.03 7.18
CA VAL A 69 0.03 -8.30 8.36
C VAL A 69 1.12 -9.10 9.03
N ALA A 70 2.30 -8.51 9.18
CA ALA A 70 3.39 -9.07 9.95
C ALA A 70 3.66 -8.17 11.16
N TRP A 71 3.48 -8.73 12.34
CA TRP A 71 3.60 -8.05 13.61
C TRP A 71 4.75 -8.65 14.41
N SER A 72 5.69 -7.79 14.83
CA SER A 72 6.72 -8.12 15.80
C SER A 72 7.06 -6.83 16.53
N ARG A 73 6.62 -6.70 17.78
CA ARG A 73 6.68 -5.42 18.50
C ARG A 73 8.10 -4.83 18.46
N PRO A 74 8.26 -3.53 18.10
CA PRO A 74 7.23 -2.51 17.83
C PRO A 74 6.81 -2.37 16.36
N ASP A 75 7.33 -3.21 15.48
CA ASP A 75 7.23 -3.07 14.04
C ASP A 75 5.98 -3.80 13.49
N LEU A 76 5.11 -3.03 12.85
CA LEU A 76 3.90 -3.48 12.17
C LEU A 76 4.07 -3.26 10.67
N VAL A 77 4.12 -4.35 9.93
CA VAL A 77 4.22 -4.35 8.48
C VAL A 77 2.88 -4.78 7.90
N THR A 78 2.35 -3.99 6.97
CA THR A 78 1.14 -4.34 6.21
C THR A 78 1.47 -4.30 4.73
N ILE A 79 1.14 -5.39 4.03
CA ILE A 79 1.38 -5.55 2.60
C ILE A 79 0.05 -5.89 1.97
N THR A 80 -0.45 -5.01 1.10
CA THR A 80 -1.76 -5.19 0.46
C THR A 80 -1.61 -5.38 -1.04
N GLN A 81 -2.33 -6.35 -1.59
CA GLN A 81 -2.36 -6.67 -3.00
C GLN A 81 -3.79 -6.66 -3.49
N ARG A 82 -4.05 -5.85 -4.54
CA ARG A 82 -5.37 -5.65 -5.11
C ARG A 82 -5.33 -5.92 -6.61
N GLY A 83 -6.04 -6.94 -7.06
CA GLY A 83 -5.99 -7.41 -8.44
C GLY A 83 -4.54 -7.60 -8.94
N ALA A 84 -4.24 -7.05 -10.12
CA ALA A 84 -2.92 -7.13 -10.76
C ALA A 84 -1.97 -5.96 -10.42
N ALA A 85 -2.33 -5.07 -9.48
CA ALA A 85 -1.46 -3.96 -9.09
C ALA A 85 -0.19 -4.48 -8.39
N PRO A 86 0.90 -3.70 -8.25
CA PRO A 86 2.00 -4.10 -7.37
C PRO A 86 1.61 -4.09 -5.89
N ALA A 87 2.14 -5.03 -5.11
CA ALA A 87 1.90 -5.09 -3.68
C ALA A 87 2.40 -3.83 -2.97
N ARG A 88 1.54 -3.27 -2.11
CA ARG A 88 1.76 -2.00 -1.43
C ARG A 88 2.27 -2.24 -0.02
N TRP A 89 3.53 -1.89 0.23
CA TRP A 89 4.12 -2.00 1.55
C TRP A 89 3.82 -0.77 2.42
N ARG A 90 3.59 -1.03 3.70
CA ARG A 90 3.52 -0.04 4.78
C ARG A 90 4.25 -0.59 5.99
N HIS A 91 5.16 0.19 6.53
CA HIS A 91 5.88 -0.15 7.75
C HIS A 91 5.60 0.93 8.79
N ARG A 92 5.17 0.51 9.98
CA ARG A 92 4.84 1.37 11.11
C ARG A 92 5.59 0.92 12.35
N ARG A 93 6.00 1.88 13.17
CA ARG A 93 6.44 1.62 14.55
C ARG A 93 5.37 2.09 15.51
N ILE A 94 4.59 1.14 16.04
CA ILE A 94 3.48 1.47 16.93
C ILE A 94 3.97 1.54 18.39
N PRO A 95 3.47 2.51 19.19
CA PRO A 95 3.88 2.66 20.58
C PRO A 95 3.35 1.50 21.44
N PRO A 96 3.98 1.19 22.59
CA PRO A 96 3.60 0.04 23.42
C PRO A 96 2.12 0.03 23.89
N ALA A 97 1.52 1.21 24.02
CA ALA A 97 0.12 1.38 24.42
C ALA A 97 -0.89 1.08 23.29
N MET A 98 -0.43 0.89 22.06
CA MET A 98 -1.26 0.70 20.88
C MET A 98 -1.10 -0.72 20.35
N ARG A 99 -2.24 -1.39 20.12
CA ARG A 99 -2.30 -2.71 19.50
C ARG A 99 -2.41 -2.60 17.98
N PRO A 100 -2.03 -3.65 17.22
CA PRO A 100 -2.12 -3.66 15.75
C PRO A 100 -3.52 -3.34 15.19
N ASP A 101 -4.57 -3.86 15.82
CA ASP A 101 -5.98 -3.69 15.42
C ASP A 101 -6.46 -2.24 15.46
N ALA A 102 -5.81 -1.37 16.25
CA ALA A 102 -6.09 0.07 16.23
C ALA A 102 -5.83 0.71 14.86
N GLN A 103 -5.00 0.11 14.00
CA GLN A 103 -4.75 0.60 12.64
C GLN A 103 -5.90 0.28 11.67
N ALA A 104 -6.85 -0.59 12.04
CA ALA A 104 -7.95 -0.99 11.17
C ALA A 104 -8.87 0.18 10.80
N PHE A 105 -8.96 1.21 11.65
CA PHE A 105 -9.77 2.41 11.43
C PHE A 105 -9.20 3.36 10.39
N LEU A 106 -7.95 3.16 9.95
CA LEU A 106 -7.31 4.03 8.97
C LEU A 106 -7.68 3.66 7.53
N GLU A 107 -8.25 2.48 7.28
CA GLU A 107 -8.61 1.99 5.93
C GLU A 107 -7.51 2.18 4.87
N GLY A 108 -6.27 1.88 5.25
CA GLY A 108 -5.11 2.07 4.36
C GLY A 108 -4.66 3.53 4.21
N GLY A 109 -5.11 4.42 5.08
CA GLY A 109 -4.67 5.81 5.25
C GLY A 109 -3.27 5.96 5.84
N ALA A 110 -2.83 7.21 6.00
CA ALA A 110 -1.55 7.52 6.64
C ALA A 110 -1.69 7.48 8.18
N SER A 111 -0.68 6.95 8.84
CA SER A 111 -0.56 6.97 10.31
C SER A 111 0.57 7.92 10.73
N PRO A 112 0.48 8.62 11.87
CA PRO A 112 1.64 9.33 12.43
C PRO A 112 2.80 8.38 12.77
N HIS A 113 2.54 7.08 12.82
CA HIS A 113 3.53 6.02 13.08
C HIS A 113 4.13 5.42 11.79
N ASP A 114 3.71 5.91 10.61
CA ASP A 114 4.25 5.44 9.32
C ASP A 114 5.74 5.82 9.19
N ILE A 115 6.57 4.83 8.87
CA ILE A 115 7.94 5.07 8.41
C ILE A 115 7.87 5.52 6.95
N VAL A 116 8.34 6.73 6.69
CA VAL A 116 8.35 7.31 5.35
C VAL A 116 9.34 6.55 4.48
N THR A 117 8.85 6.01 3.37
CA THR A 117 9.67 5.30 2.37
C THR A 117 9.74 6.13 1.09
N THR A 118 10.94 6.21 0.52
CA THR A 118 11.21 6.86 -0.77
C THR A 118 12.05 5.90 -1.62
N PRO A 119 11.50 5.29 -2.69
CA PRO A 119 10.14 5.43 -3.22
C PRO A 119 9.05 4.91 -2.27
N LYS A 120 7.85 5.50 -2.38
CA LYS A 120 6.69 5.11 -1.58
C LYS A 120 6.33 3.64 -1.81
N HIS A 121 5.85 2.98 -0.76
CA HIS A 121 5.35 1.61 -0.79
C HIS A 121 6.39 0.54 -1.10
N ARG A 122 7.66 0.86 -0.86
CA ARG A 122 8.75 -0.11 -0.89
C ARG A 122 8.98 -0.71 0.50
N PRO A 123 9.45 -1.96 0.58
CA PRO A 123 9.91 -2.53 1.84
C PRO A 123 11.13 -1.76 2.36
N THR A 124 11.18 -1.61 3.69
CA THR A 124 12.40 -1.24 4.42
C THR A 124 13.14 -2.52 4.81
N ASP A 125 14.41 -2.41 5.18
CA ASP A 125 15.20 -3.57 5.60
C ASP A 125 14.64 -4.17 6.90
N GLU A 126 14.19 -3.33 7.82
CA GLU A 126 13.51 -3.75 9.05
C GLU A 126 12.20 -4.48 8.74
N ALA A 127 11.40 -3.99 7.79
CA ALA A 127 10.18 -4.69 7.40
C ALA A 127 10.47 -6.09 6.82
N ARG A 128 11.57 -6.25 6.08
CA ARG A 128 12.02 -7.57 5.60
C ARG A 128 12.50 -8.46 6.75
N ALA A 129 13.21 -7.89 7.72
CA ALA A 129 13.65 -8.61 8.90
C ALA A 129 12.47 -9.13 9.74
N VAL A 130 11.38 -8.36 9.86
CA VAL A 130 10.14 -8.79 10.52
C VAL A 130 9.56 -10.02 9.81
N LEU A 131 9.42 -10.00 8.48
CA LEU A 131 8.93 -11.15 7.72
C LEU A 131 9.85 -12.37 7.88
N ALA A 132 11.16 -12.18 7.78
CA ALA A 132 12.13 -13.26 7.94
C ALA A 132 12.07 -13.89 9.35
N GLY A 133 11.87 -13.08 10.39
CA GLY A 133 11.69 -13.57 11.77
C GLY A 133 10.42 -14.42 11.95
N LEU A 134 9.42 -14.25 11.09
CA LEU A 134 8.21 -15.06 11.05
C LEU A 134 8.33 -16.30 10.15
N GLY A 135 9.47 -16.48 9.48
CA GLY A 135 9.70 -17.52 8.46
C GLY A 135 9.01 -17.23 7.13
N VAL A 136 8.67 -15.97 6.85
CA VAL A 136 8.01 -15.55 5.61
C VAL A 136 9.06 -15.09 4.60
N ASP A 137 9.36 -15.95 3.61
CA ASP A 137 10.34 -15.67 2.57
C ASP A 137 9.79 -14.74 1.46
N ALA A 138 8.49 -14.87 1.16
CA ALA A 138 7.78 -14.10 0.16
C ALA A 138 6.46 -13.58 0.72
N PRO A 139 6.00 -12.37 0.34
CA PRO A 139 4.81 -11.79 0.93
C PRO A 139 3.51 -12.41 0.41
N GLU A 140 3.53 -13.04 -0.78
CA GLU A 140 2.34 -13.68 -1.33
C GLU A 140 1.84 -14.83 -0.42
N PRO A 141 0.51 -15.01 -0.29
CA PRO A 141 -0.02 -16.14 0.47
C PRO A 141 0.36 -17.48 -0.17
N PRO A 142 0.51 -18.55 0.62
CA PRO A 142 0.76 -19.88 0.08
C PRO A 142 -0.32 -20.31 -0.93
N GLY A 143 0.10 -20.67 -2.14
CA GLY A 143 -0.81 -21.11 -3.21
C GLY A 143 -1.56 -19.99 -3.93
N TRP A 144 -1.25 -18.73 -3.66
CA TRP A 144 -1.82 -17.62 -4.42
C TRP A 144 -1.21 -17.52 -5.82
N GLU A 145 -2.06 -17.31 -6.82
CA GLU A 145 -1.64 -17.05 -8.18
C GLU A 145 -2.03 -15.61 -8.57
N PRO A 146 -1.12 -14.83 -9.18
CA PRO A 146 -1.43 -13.47 -9.60
C PRO A 146 -2.54 -13.48 -10.65
N PRO A 147 -3.53 -12.60 -10.52
CA PRO A 147 -4.56 -12.47 -11.55
C PRO A 147 -3.90 -12.04 -12.87
N PRO A 148 -4.45 -12.49 -14.02
CA PRO A 148 -3.90 -12.14 -15.31
C PRO A 148 -3.86 -10.62 -15.47
N PRO A 149 -2.81 -10.06 -16.10
CA PRO A 149 -2.74 -8.63 -16.33
C PRO A 149 -3.96 -8.19 -17.16
N PRO A 150 -4.50 -6.99 -16.90
CA PRO A 150 -5.60 -6.48 -17.71
C PRO A 150 -5.17 -6.44 -19.18
N PRO A 151 -6.08 -6.72 -20.13
CA PRO A 151 -5.75 -6.66 -21.55
C PRO A 151 -5.23 -5.27 -21.88
N THR A 152 -4.02 -5.20 -22.48
CA THR A 152 -3.45 -3.94 -22.96
C THR A 152 -4.45 -3.30 -23.92
N PRO A 153 -4.93 -2.07 -23.69
CA PRO A 153 -5.81 -1.40 -24.63
C PRO A 153 -5.03 -1.23 -25.94
N VAL A 154 -5.44 -1.99 -26.97
CA VAL A 154 -4.98 -1.78 -28.34
C VAL A 154 -5.45 -0.39 -28.75
N THR A 155 -4.53 0.57 -28.69
CA THR A 155 -4.81 1.92 -29.18
C THR A 155 -4.89 1.78 -30.70
N PRO A 156 -6.06 2.00 -31.35
CA PRO A 156 -6.11 1.93 -32.80
C PRO A 156 -5.14 2.96 -33.36
N VAL A 157 -4.22 2.50 -34.21
CA VAL A 157 -3.31 3.39 -34.94
C VAL A 157 -4.19 4.36 -35.73
N ALA A 158 -4.19 5.63 -35.33
CA ALA A 158 -4.95 6.65 -36.01
C ALA A 158 -4.49 6.71 -37.47
N ALA A 159 -5.42 6.50 -38.40
CA ALA A 159 -5.13 6.59 -39.81
C ALA A 159 -4.47 7.94 -40.14
N PRO A 160 -3.41 7.96 -40.97
CA PRO A 160 -2.73 9.20 -41.31
C PRO A 160 -3.72 10.18 -41.95
N LYS A 161 -3.93 11.33 -41.31
CA LYS A 161 -4.81 12.39 -41.84
C LYS A 161 -4.23 12.90 -43.16
N PRO A 162 -5.04 13.08 -44.21
CA PRO A 162 -4.57 13.63 -45.47
C PRO A 162 -4.05 15.07 -45.26
N ARG A 163 -2.81 15.29 -45.67
CA ARG A 163 -2.12 16.58 -45.59
C ARG A 163 -2.76 17.54 -46.60
N ARG A 164 -3.63 18.44 -46.12
CA ARG A 164 -4.16 19.53 -46.97
C ARG A 164 -3.05 20.54 -47.26
N THR A 165 -2.73 20.70 -48.55
CA THR A 165 -1.92 21.81 -49.07
C THR A 165 -2.67 23.11 -48.85
N ARG A 166 -2.12 24.02 -48.06
CA ARG A 166 -2.72 25.34 -47.79
C ARG A 166 -2.11 26.35 -48.76
N VAL A 167 -2.93 26.93 -49.63
CA VAL A 167 -2.56 28.11 -50.43
C VAL A 167 -2.43 29.30 -49.46
N ALA A 168 -1.31 30.01 -49.55
CA ALA A 168 -0.97 31.11 -48.65
C ALA A 168 -1.64 32.42 -49.11
N THR A 169 -2.47 33.00 -48.25
CA THR A 169 -2.85 34.43 -48.30
C THR A 169 -1.90 35.26 -47.43
N PRO A 170 -1.65 36.54 -47.76
CA PRO A 170 -0.68 37.37 -47.03
C PRO A 170 -1.17 37.63 -45.60
N ARG A 171 -0.30 37.38 -44.63
CA ARG A 171 -0.58 37.51 -43.20
C ARG A 171 -0.21 38.93 -42.74
N PRO A 172 -1.03 39.63 -41.93
CA PRO A 172 -0.61 40.86 -41.28
C PRO A 172 0.50 40.58 -40.28
N ALA A 173 1.43 41.54 -40.12
CA ALA A 173 2.57 41.43 -39.21
C ALA A 173 2.13 41.14 -37.77
N PRO A 174 2.74 40.18 -37.07
CA PRO A 174 2.40 39.90 -35.67
C PRO A 174 2.98 40.97 -34.75
N ALA A 175 2.13 41.54 -33.90
CA ALA A 175 2.57 42.36 -32.77
C ALA A 175 3.47 41.53 -31.83
N ARG A 176 4.61 42.11 -31.42
CA ARG A 176 5.51 41.52 -30.44
C ARG A 176 4.76 41.29 -29.13
N LYS A 177 4.75 40.04 -28.65
CA LYS A 177 4.29 39.73 -27.30
C LYS A 177 5.34 40.27 -26.31
N PRO A 178 4.93 40.97 -25.23
CA PRO A 178 5.87 41.33 -24.18
C PRO A 178 6.40 40.08 -23.47
N GLU A 179 7.67 40.10 -23.11
CA GLU A 179 8.32 39.02 -22.36
C GLU A 179 7.64 38.85 -20.99
N PRO A 180 7.42 37.60 -20.54
CA PRO A 180 6.74 37.34 -19.29
C PRO A 180 7.61 37.79 -18.12
N VAL A 181 7.19 38.86 -17.43
CA VAL A 181 7.80 39.28 -16.16
C VAL A 181 7.49 38.23 -15.11
N THR A 182 8.50 37.46 -14.71
CA THR A 182 8.39 36.45 -13.66
C THR A 182 8.17 37.15 -12.32
N LYS A 183 7.06 36.86 -11.64
CA LYS A 183 6.81 37.37 -10.29
C LYS A 183 7.73 36.62 -9.32
N VAL A 184 8.43 37.35 -8.46
CA VAL A 184 9.41 36.80 -7.51
C VAL A 184 8.88 36.98 -6.09
N CYS A 185 9.03 35.97 -5.25
CA CYS A 185 8.62 36.01 -3.84
C CYS A 185 9.47 37.06 -3.07
N PRO A 186 8.86 38.01 -2.35
CA PRO A 186 9.61 39.05 -1.65
C PRO A 186 10.35 38.53 -0.40
N THR A 187 10.01 37.34 0.09
CA THR A 187 10.57 36.78 1.32
C THR A 187 11.80 35.93 1.06
N CYS A 188 11.78 35.12 -0.01
CA CYS A 188 12.86 34.17 -0.33
C CYS A 188 13.47 34.36 -1.72
N PHE A 189 13.00 35.35 -2.49
CA PHE A 189 13.50 35.73 -3.82
C PHE A 189 13.47 34.62 -4.89
N MET A 190 12.70 33.55 -4.68
CA MET A 190 12.42 32.53 -5.71
C MET A 190 11.26 32.93 -6.62
N ALA A 191 11.26 32.41 -7.86
CA ALA A 191 10.18 32.62 -8.81
C ALA A 191 8.87 32.01 -8.29
N LEU A 192 7.80 32.81 -8.28
CA LEU A 192 6.48 32.38 -7.83
C LEU A 192 5.77 31.59 -8.94
N PRO A 193 5.10 30.47 -8.61
CA PRO A 193 4.18 29.81 -9.52
C PRO A 193 2.96 30.68 -9.82
N ALA A 194 2.21 30.30 -10.86
CA ALA A 194 1.04 31.07 -11.31
C ALA A 194 -0.07 31.22 -10.24
N THR A 195 -0.07 30.36 -9.21
CA THR A 195 -0.98 30.40 -8.07
C THR A 195 -0.71 31.57 -7.11
N GLY A 196 0.47 32.20 -7.19
CA GLY A 196 0.82 33.38 -6.40
C GLY A 196 1.25 33.10 -4.96
N ILE A 197 1.28 31.83 -4.54
CA ILE A 197 1.73 31.38 -3.23
C ILE A 197 3.10 30.71 -3.38
N CYS A 198 4.06 31.03 -2.50
CA CYS A 198 5.41 30.47 -2.57
C CYS A 198 5.43 29.09 -1.91
N ASP A 199 5.86 28.06 -2.65
CA ASP A 199 5.91 26.68 -2.16
C ASP A 199 6.82 26.49 -0.93
N ASN A 200 7.75 27.42 -0.67
CA ASN A 200 8.66 27.35 0.47
C ASN A 200 8.26 28.26 1.65
N CYS A 201 7.44 29.29 1.42
CA CYS A 201 7.04 30.24 2.47
C CYS A 201 5.57 30.09 2.91
N GLY A 202 4.73 29.46 2.08
CA GLY A 202 3.29 29.32 2.33
C GLY A 202 2.47 30.53 1.92
#